data_AF-A0A386YFG6-F1
#
_entry.id   AF-A0A386YFG6-F1
#
_cell.length_a   1.000
_cell.length_b   1.000
_cell.length_c   1.000
_cell.angle_alpha   90.00
_cell.angle_beta   90.00
_cell.angle_gamma   90.00
#
_symmetry.space_group_name_H-M   'P 1'
#
loop_
_entity.id
_entity.type
_entity.pdbx_description
1 polymer ?
#
loop_
_entity_poly.entity_id
_entity_poly.type
_entity_poly.pdbx_seq_one_letter_code
_entity_poly.pdbx_strand_id
1 'polypeptide(L)'
;MKVNGRWAYLYRAVDSRGRTVDFYLSSRRNSKAAYRFLGKILNNVKKWQIPRFINTDKAPAYGRALALLKREGRCPSDVEHRQIKYRNNVIECDHGKLKRIIGATLDLNP
;
A
#
# COMPACT_ATOMS: atom_id res chain seq x y z
N MET A 1 -2.05 7.06 11.48
CA MET A 1 -1.86 8.52 11.38
C MET A 1 -3.17 9.23 11.68
N LYS A 2 -3.15 10.50 12.08
CA LYS A 2 -4.35 11.32 12.31
C LYS A 2 -4.61 12.17 11.08
N VAL A 3 -5.83 12.15 10.56
CA VAL A 3 -6.29 12.88 9.36
C VAL A 3 -7.61 13.53 9.70
N ASN A 4 -7.70 14.85 9.59
CA ASN A 4 -8.87 15.65 9.97
C ASN A 4 -9.46 15.20 11.33
N GLY A 5 -8.62 15.18 12.37
CA GLY A 5 -9.02 14.77 13.72
C GLY A 5 -9.20 13.26 13.95
N ARG A 6 -9.21 12.41 12.92
CA ARG A 6 -9.53 10.98 13.03
C ARG A 6 -8.32 10.08 12.78
N TRP A 7 -8.21 8.97 13.51
CA TRP A 7 -7.16 7.98 13.27
C TRP A 7 -7.47 7.14 12.03
N ALA A 8 -6.46 6.99 11.16
CA ALA A 8 -6.49 6.16 9.97
C ALA A 8 -5.20 5.34 9.84
N TYR A 9 -5.35 4.13 9.29
CA TYR A 9 -4.26 3.31 8.80
C TYR A 9 -3.87 3.78 7.41
N LEU A 10 -2.57 3.99 7.24
CA LEU A 10 -1.98 4.34 5.96
C LEU A 10 -1.41 3.08 5.32
N TYR A 11 -1.90 2.79 4.13
CA TYR A 11 -1.31 1.84 3.21
C TYR A 11 -0.47 2.62 2.21
N ARG A 12 0.77 2.19 1.97
CA ARG A 12 1.67 2.84 1.03
C ARG A 12 2.43 1.80 0.23
N ALA A 13 2.62 2.09 -1.05
CA ALA A 13 3.43 1.31 -1.96
C ALA A 13 4.60 2.17 -2.40
N VAL A 14 5.78 1.57 -2.36
CA VAL A 14 7.01 2.20 -2.84
C VAL A 14 7.67 1.29 -3.86
N ASP A 15 8.33 1.91 -4.84
CA ASP A 15 9.17 1.17 -5.76
C ASP A 15 10.53 0.81 -5.14
N SER A 16 11.37 0.13 -5.90
CA SER A 16 12.72 -0.27 -5.47
C SER A 16 13.67 0.90 -5.20
N ARG A 17 13.35 2.10 -5.69
CA ARG A 17 14.11 3.35 -5.46
C ARG A 17 13.56 4.13 -4.27
N GLY A 18 12.57 3.59 -3.56
CA GLY A 18 11.92 4.24 -2.42
C GLY A 18 10.92 5.33 -2.81
N ARG A 19 10.58 5.47 -4.10
CA ARG A 19 9.59 6.46 -4.55
C ARG A 19 8.19 5.93 -4.26
N THR A 20 7.33 6.79 -3.73
CA THR A 20 5.92 6.42 -3.49
C THR A 20 5.22 6.21 -4.83
N VAL A 21 4.64 5.02 -5.00
CA VAL A 21 3.81 4.65 -6.16
C VAL A 21 2.37 5.07 -5.90
N ASP A 22 1.84 4.74 -4.72
CA ASP A 22 0.49 5.10 -4.32
C ASP A 22 0.32 5.00 -2.80
N PHE A 23 -0.75 5.61 -2.29
CA PHE A 23 -1.21 5.52 -0.92
C PHE A 23 -2.73 5.29 -0.83
N TYR A 24 -3.16 4.77 0.30
CA TYR A 24 -4.57 4.57 0.62
C TYR A 24 -4.79 4.68 2.13
N LEU A 25 -5.81 5.45 2.52
CA LEU A 25 -6.20 5.61 3.90
C LEU A 25 -7.40 4.73 4.21
N SER A 26 -7.36 4.04 5.34
CA SER A 26 -8.49 3.28 5.83
C SER A 26 -8.67 3.47 7.33
N SER A 27 -9.92 3.53 7.79
CA SER A 27 -10.23 3.48 9.22
C SER A 27 -9.92 2.11 9.84
N ARG A 28 -9.72 1.06 9.04
CA ARG A 28 -9.49 -0.31 9.51
C ARG A 28 -8.28 -0.95 8.83
N ARG A 29 -7.50 -1.72 9.59
CA ARG A 29 -6.43 -2.58 9.06
C ARG A 29 -6.96 -4.00 8.84
N ASN A 30 -7.50 -4.28 7.66
CA ASN A 30 -8.08 -5.58 7.35
C ASN A 30 -7.86 -6.00 5.88
N SER A 31 -8.22 -7.24 5.54
CA SER A 31 -8.07 -7.78 4.18
C SER A 31 -8.83 -6.98 3.13
N LYS A 32 -10.00 -6.41 3.48
CA LYS A 32 -10.79 -5.58 2.55
C LYS A 32 -10.06 -4.29 2.19
N ALA A 33 -9.43 -3.63 3.16
CA ALA A 33 -8.61 -2.45 2.94
C ALA A 33 -7.36 -2.79 2.13
N ALA A 34 -6.66 -3.88 2.45
CA ALA A 34 -5.51 -4.36 1.69
C ALA A 34 -5.87 -4.70 0.23
N TYR A 35 -7.00 -5.38 0.01
CA TYR A 35 -7.52 -5.71 -1.32
C TYR A 35 -7.83 -4.46 -2.13
N ARG A 36 -8.53 -3.48 -1.54
CA ARG A 36 -8.82 -2.20 -2.21
C ARG A 36 -7.54 -1.49 -2.61
N PHE A 37 -6.56 -1.43 -1.71
CA PHE A 37 -5.30 -0.77 -1.98
C PHE A 37 -4.49 -1.46 -3.09
N LEU A 38 -4.28 -2.77 -2.97
CA LEU A 38 -3.55 -3.55 -3.97
C LEU A 38 -4.27 -3.53 -5.32
N GLY A 39 -5.60 -3.68 -5.32
CA GLY A 39 -6.41 -3.60 -6.52
C GLY A 39 -6.36 -2.22 -7.19
N LYS A 40 -6.29 -1.12 -6.42
CA LYS A 40 -6.09 0.23 -6.95
C LYS A 40 -4.77 0.32 -7.71
N ILE A 41 -3.67 -0.14 -7.10
CA ILE A 41 -2.35 -0.11 -7.73
C ILE A 41 -2.34 -0.95 -9.00
N LEU A 42 -2.80 -2.20 -8.92
CA LEU A 42 -2.78 -3.13 -10.05
C LEU A 42 -3.65 -2.66 -11.23
N ASN A 43 -4.73 -1.93 -10.95
CA ASN A 43 -5.56 -1.33 -12.00
C ASN A 43 -4.90 -0.11 -12.67
N ASN A 44 -4.01 0.58 -11.97
CA ASN A 44 -3.39 1.83 -12.43
C ASN A 44 -2.02 1.62 -13.09
N VAL A 45 -1.44 0.43 -12.98
CA VAL A 45 -0.16 0.09 -13.61
C VAL A 45 -0.36 -0.78 -14.84
N LYS A 46 0.49 -0.62 -15.86
CA LYS A 46 0.47 -1.49 -17.04
C LYS A 46 0.97 -2.89 -16.65
N LYS A 47 0.52 -3.93 -17.34
CA LYS A 47 0.86 -5.33 -17.00
C LYS A 47 2.38 -5.57 -16.87
N TRP A 48 3.18 -4.98 -17.75
CA TRP A 48 4.65 -5.08 -17.71
C TRP A 48 5.33 -4.30 -16.58
N GLN A 49 4.59 -3.44 -15.87
CA GLN A 49 5.07 -2.73 -14.68
C GLN A 49 4.75 -3.49 -13.39
N ILE A 50 3.94 -4.55 -13.45
CA ILE A 50 3.64 -5.37 -12.29
C ILE A 50 4.94 -6.13 -11.91
N PRO A 51 5.44 -5.97 -10.68
CA PRO A 51 6.69 -6.59 -10.28
C PRO A 51 6.50 -8.10 -10.08
N ARG A 52 7.56 -8.88 -10.35
CA ARG A 52 7.59 -10.31 -9.99
C ARG A 52 7.45 -10.55 -8.48
N PHE A 53 7.85 -9.60 -7.64
CA PHE A 53 7.79 -9.72 -6.19
C PHE A 53 7.02 -8.55 -5.56
N ILE A 54 6.03 -8.87 -4.73
CA ILE A 54 5.37 -7.90 -3.83
C ILE A 54 5.83 -8.20 -2.42
N ASN A 55 6.47 -7.21 -1.78
CA ASN A 55 6.88 -7.28 -0.39
C ASN A 55 5.85 -6.58 0.50
N THR A 56 5.37 -7.25 1.54
CA THR A 56 4.53 -6.61 2.58
C THR A 56 5.05 -6.93 3.97
N ASP A 57 4.47 -6.27 4.97
CA ASP A 57 4.61 -6.71 6.35
C ASP A 57 4.05 -8.13 6.56
N LYS A 58 4.28 -8.69 7.76
CA LYS A 58 3.77 -10.02 8.14
C LYS A 58 2.26 -10.02 8.46
N ALA A 59 1.48 -9.02 8.07
CA ALA A 59 0.04 -9.03 8.32
C ALA A 59 -0.68 -10.04 7.40
N PRO A 60 -1.49 -10.96 7.94
CA PRO A 60 -2.24 -11.94 7.14
C PRO A 60 -3.22 -11.32 6.12
N ALA A 61 -3.60 -10.05 6.33
CA ALA A 61 -4.51 -9.31 5.47
C ALA A 61 -4.02 -9.23 4.01
N TYR A 62 -2.72 -9.07 3.79
CA TYR A 62 -2.15 -8.94 2.45
C TYR A 62 -2.15 -10.26 1.67
N GLY A 63 -1.80 -11.38 2.33
CA GLY A 63 -1.83 -12.69 1.69
C GLY A 63 -3.23 -13.06 1.19
N ARG A 64 -4.26 -12.83 2.03
CA ARG A 64 -5.66 -13.05 1.64
C ARG A 64 -6.10 -12.15 0.47
N ALA A 65 -5.70 -10.88 0.50
CA ALA A 65 -6.02 -9.93 -0.56
C ALA A 65 -5.38 -10.32 -1.90
N LEU A 66 -4.08 -10.69 -1.90
CA LEU A 66 -3.37 -11.10 -3.11
C LEU A 66 -3.94 -12.40 -3.69
N ALA A 67 -4.25 -13.39 -2.85
CA ALA A 67 -4.89 -14.62 -3.32
C ALA A 67 -6.21 -14.35 -4.04
N LEU A 68 -7.05 -13.45 -3.50
CA LEU A 68 -8.30 -13.05 -4.14
C LEU A 68 -8.07 -12.32 -5.47
N LEU A 69 -7.14 -11.37 -5.51
CA LEU A 69 -6.81 -10.63 -6.75
C LEU A 69 -6.25 -11.55 -7.84
N LYS A 70 -5.46 -12.56 -7.47
CA LYS A 70 -4.98 -13.58 -8.41
C LYS A 70 -6.14 -14.42 -8.96
N ARG A 71 -7.04 -14.87 -8.09
CA ARG A 71 -8.23 -15.62 -8.48
C ARG A 71 -9.14 -14.86 -9.45
N GLU A 72 -9.23 -13.53 -9.28
CA GLU A 72 -9.99 -12.64 -10.15
C GLU A 72 -9.23 -12.24 -11.44
N GLY A 73 -8.01 -12.73 -11.65
CA GLY A 73 -7.19 -12.38 -12.82
C GLY A 73 -6.64 -10.94 -12.81
N ARG A 74 -6.77 -10.23 -11.68
CA ARG A 74 -6.31 -8.84 -11.51
C ARG A 74 -4.85 -8.75 -11.09
N CYS A 75 -4.31 -9.81 -10.50
CA CYS A 75 -2.89 -9.98 -10.19
C CYS A 75 -2.38 -11.21 -10.96
N PRO A 76 -1.27 -11.10 -11.71
CA PRO A 76 -0.67 -12.27 -12.36
C PRO A 76 -0.34 -13.37 -11.34
N SER A 77 -0.56 -14.62 -11.73
CA SER A 77 -0.41 -15.78 -10.85
C SER A 77 1.04 -16.01 -10.42
N ASP A 78 2.00 -15.63 -11.26
CA ASP A 78 3.45 -15.73 -11.08
C ASP A 78 4.05 -14.63 -10.19
N VAL A 79 3.26 -13.63 -9.77
CA VAL A 79 3.71 -12.65 -8.78
C VAL A 79 3.89 -13.31 -7.42
N GLU A 80 5.11 -13.36 -6.92
CA GLU A 80 5.42 -13.89 -5.60
C GLU A 80 5.14 -12.87 -4.50
N HIS A 81 4.48 -13.32 -3.44
CA HIS A 81 4.28 -12.54 -2.22
C HIS A 81 5.34 -12.91 -1.19
N ARG A 82 6.09 -11.90 -0.71
CA ARG A 82 7.10 -12.08 0.34
C ARG A 82 6.74 -11.23 1.55
N GLN A 83 6.82 -11.84 2.73
CA GLN A 83 6.59 -11.15 3.99
C GLN A 83 7.93 -10.79 4.64
N ILE A 84 8.46 -9.61 4.32
CA ILE A 84 9.78 -9.17 4.76
C ILE A 84 9.64 -8.06 5.80
N LYS A 85 10.18 -8.26 7.00
CA LYS A 85 10.10 -7.30 8.12
C LYS A 85 10.95 -6.04 7.88
N TYR A 86 12.12 -6.20 7.25
CA TYR A 86 13.19 -5.19 7.26
C TYR A 86 13.13 -4.10 6.16
N ARG A 87 12.40 -4.30 5.05
CA ARG A 87 12.23 -3.23 4.03
C ARG A 87 11.22 -2.14 4.44
N ASN A 88 10.51 -2.35 5.55
CA ASN A 88 9.60 -1.35 6.10
C ASN A 88 10.34 -0.17 6.76
N ASN A 89 11.63 -0.28 7.12
CA ASN A 89 12.36 0.85 7.72
C ASN A 89 12.51 2.04 6.76
N VAL A 90 12.61 1.80 5.44
CA VAL A 90 12.54 2.86 4.41
C VAL A 90 11.16 3.50 4.37
N ILE A 91 10.11 2.71 4.64
CA ILE A 91 8.75 3.22 4.78
C ILE A 91 8.61 4.07 6.03
N GLU A 92 9.19 3.61 7.14
CA GLU A 92 9.17 4.28 8.45
C GLU A 92 9.93 5.61 8.44
N CYS A 93 11.10 5.68 7.81
CA CYS A 93 11.89 6.90 7.70
C CYS A 93 11.17 7.97 6.83
N ASP A 94 10.46 7.55 5.79
CA ASP A 94 9.72 8.43 4.89
C ASP A 94 8.35 8.91 5.45
N HIS A 95 7.93 8.41 6.62
CA HIS A 95 6.73 8.89 7.31
C HIS A 95 6.73 10.41 7.56
N GLY A 96 7.90 11.02 7.78
CA GLY A 96 8.03 12.47 7.98
C GLY A 96 7.67 13.27 6.73
N LYS A 97 8.17 12.85 5.55
CA LYS A 97 7.88 13.51 4.27
C LYS A 97 6.43 13.34 3.85
N LEU A 98 5.87 12.15 4.05
CA LEU A 98 4.48 11.88 3.67
C LEU A 98 3.48 12.60 4.57
N LYS A 99 3.75 12.74 5.87
CA LYS A 99 2.94 13.61 6.74
C LYS A 99 2.88 15.04 6.21
N ARG A 100 3.96 15.56 5.62
CA ARG A 100 4.00 16.89 4.99
C ARG A 100 3.16 16.96 3.72
N ILE A 101 3.21 15.95 2.86
CA ILE A 101 2.40 15.91 1.62
C ILE A 101 0.91 15.78 1.94
N ILE A 102 0.56 14.82 2.81
CA ILE A 102 -0.84 14.60 3.21
C ILE A 102 -1.35 15.80 4.01
N GLY A 103 -0.54 16.38 4.90
CA GLY A 103 -0.85 17.65 5.57
C GLY A 103 -1.14 18.74 4.56
N ALA A 104 -0.24 18.99 3.59
CA ALA A 104 -0.46 20.02 2.56
C ALA A 104 -1.68 19.77 1.65
N THR A 105 -2.09 18.52 1.44
CA THR A 105 -3.26 18.18 0.59
C THR A 105 -4.57 18.18 1.39
N LEU A 106 -4.52 17.99 2.71
CA LEU A 106 -5.70 17.91 3.58
C LEU A 106 -5.86 19.12 4.51
N ASP A 107 -4.83 19.97 4.64
CA ASP A 107 -4.89 21.32 5.21
C ASP A 107 -5.37 22.29 4.13
N LEU A 108 -6.64 22.14 3.73
CA LEU A 108 -7.49 23.31 3.59
C LEU A 108 -7.90 23.66 5.02
N ASN A 109 -7.05 24.40 5.72
CA ASN A 109 -7.30 24.84 7.10
C ASN A 109 -8.24 26.08 7.11
N PRO A 110 -8.77 26.44 8.29
CA PRO A 110 -10.19 26.47 8.68
C PRO A 110 -11.05 27.62 8.15
#